data_AF-A0A4R1WM04-F1
#
_entry.id   AF-A0A4R1WM04-F1
#
_cell.length_a   1.000
_cell.length_b   1.000
_cell.length_c   1.000
_cell.angle_alpha   90.00
_cell.angle_beta   90.00
_cell.angle_gamma   90.00
#
_symmetry.space_group_name_H-M   'P 1'
#
loop_
_entity.id
_entity.type
_entity.pdbx_description
1 polymer ?
#
loop_
_entity_poly.entity_id
_entity_poly.type
_entity_poly.pdbx_seq_one_letter_code
_entity_poly.pdbx_strand_id
1 'polypeptide(L)'
;MIASYEYGGAGPRVLLLHGGGGNADQWQEFAKHLDGFSLTAVDLPGHGGSSDSSWRWDEVLDELETLDLGNPFVVGHSLGGMLAVRWGKRHPECPGLVNLDGNGWPSTYPGQVDVEPAREKLNEVFKAQAEAMAAPLTPEVEEMLVTQQPHLRRNLVRRNGQTFLRRSARPSTSSAN
;
A
#
# COMPACT_ATOMS: atom_id res chain seq x y z
N MET A 1 14.35 3.15 3.86
CA MET A 1 14.59 1.69 3.71
C MET A 1 13.23 1.02 3.71
N ILE A 2 12.96 0.24 2.67
CA ILE A 2 11.73 -0.55 2.54
C ILE A 2 11.89 -1.85 3.32
N ALA A 3 10.92 -2.18 4.16
CA ALA A 3 10.77 -3.51 4.75
C ALA A 3 10.03 -4.42 3.76
N SER A 4 10.59 -5.59 3.48
CA SER A 4 10.02 -6.62 2.60
C SER A 4 9.84 -7.95 3.33
N TYR A 5 8.92 -8.76 2.82
CA TYR A 5 8.46 -10.00 3.43
C TYR A 5 8.17 -11.01 2.34
N GLU A 6 8.80 -12.17 2.45
CA GLU A 6 8.69 -13.22 1.44
C GLU A 6 7.59 -14.22 1.79
N TYR A 7 6.80 -14.60 0.78
CA TYR A 7 5.77 -15.64 0.86
C TYR A 7 5.85 -16.55 -0.38
N GLY A 8 5.18 -17.70 -0.30
CA GLY A 8 5.06 -18.62 -1.44
C GLY A 8 6.29 -19.52 -1.64
N GLY A 9 6.47 -19.97 -2.88
CA GLY A 9 7.44 -21.00 -3.28
C GLY A 9 8.35 -20.58 -4.42
N ALA A 10 8.92 -21.56 -5.14
CA ALA A 10 9.74 -21.31 -6.32
C ALA A 10 8.84 -21.02 -7.52
N GLY A 11 9.08 -19.91 -8.23
CA GLY A 11 8.28 -19.52 -9.39
C GLY A 11 8.53 -18.08 -9.83
N PRO A 12 7.68 -17.53 -10.71
CA PRO A 12 7.76 -16.13 -11.11
C PRO A 12 7.65 -15.19 -9.91
N ARG A 13 8.43 -14.10 -9.93
CA ARG A 13 8.45 -13.11 -8.85
C ARG A 13 7.26 -12.19 -8.93
N VAL A 14 6.68 -11.86 -7.78
CA VAL A 14 5.53 -10.95 -7.65
C VAL A 14 5.79 -9.96 -6.53
N LEU A 15 5.74 -8.67 -6.84
CA LEU A 15 5.77 -7.59 -5.87
C LEU A 15 4.35 -7.24 -5.44
N LEU A 16 4.08 -7.26 -4.13
CA LEU A 16 2.76 -7.00 -3.55
C LEU A 16 2.73 -5.66 -2.78
N LEU A 17 1.89 -4.72 -3.23
CA LEU A 17 1.82 -3.33 -2.75
C LEU A 17 0.50 -3.03 -2.01
N HIS A 18 0.57 -2.79 -0.70
CA HIS A 18 -0.62 -2.57 0.13
C HIS A 18 -1.34 -1.23 -0.14
N GLY A 19 -2.55 -1.07 0.38
CA GLY A 19 -3.34 0.16 0.30
C GLY A 19 -2.96 1.23 1.34
N GLY A 20 -3.41 2.47 1.16
CA GLY A 20 -3.07 3.58 2.06
C GLY A 20 -3.41 3.29 3.52
N GLY A 21 -2.50 3.62 4.45
CA GLY A 21 -2.64 3.34 5.89
C GLY A 21 -2.41 1.87 6.30
N GLY A 22 -2.29 0.96 5.32
CA GLY A 22 -1.99 -0.46 5.51
C GLY A 22 -0.50 -0.77 5.66
N ASN A 23 -0.17 -2.05 5.53
CA ASN A 23 1.18 -2.63 5.52
C ASN A 23 1.11 -4.01 4.82
N ALA A 24 2.24 -4.72 4.69
CA ALA A 24 2.31 -5.99 3.97
C ALA A 24 1.46 -7.12 4.58
N ASP A 25 0.98 -7.00 5.83
CA ASP A 25 0.07 -8.01 6.41
C ASP A 25 -1.23 -8.16 5.63
N GLN A 26 -1.64 -7.14 4.86
CA GLN A 26 -2.82 -7.22 3.97
C GLN A 26 -2.72 -8.39 2.99
N TRP A 27 -1.51 -8.85 2.68
CA TRP A 27 -1.26 -9.90 1.72
C TRP A 27 -1.15 -11.31 2.33
N GLN A 28 -1.15 -11.47 3.66
CA GLN A 28 -0.90 -12.77 4.29
C GLN A 28 -1.90 -13.85 3.86
N GLU A 29 -3.21 -13.56 3.88
CA GLU A 29 -4.22 -14.52 3.43
C GLU A 29 -4.21 -14.71 1.91
N PHE A 30 -3.99 -13.64 1.15
CA PHE A 30 -3.89 -13.70 -0.30
C PHE A 30 -2.73 -14.58 -0.77
N ALA A 31 -1.56 -14.46 -0.13
CA ALA A 31 -0.35 -15.21 -0.46
C ALA A 31 -0.54 -16.74 -0.35
N LYS A 32 -1.42 -17.22 0.54
CA LYS A 32 -1.72 -18.66 0.68
C LYS A 32 -2.34 -19.28 -0.57
N HIS A 33 -2.91 -18.46 -1.45
CA HIS A 33 -3.54 -18.91 -2.70
C HIS A 33 -2.60 -18.85 -3.91
N LEU A 34 -1.33 -18.45 -3.72
CA LEU A 34 -0.34 -18.25 -4.79
C LEU A 34 0.99 -18.96 -4.49
N ASP A 35 0.92 -20.22 -4.03
CA ASP A 35 2.08 -21.03 -3.65
C ASP A 35 3.06 -21.34 -4.81
N GLY A 36 2.60 -21.28 -6.06
CA GLY A 36 3.42 -21.40 -7.28
C GLY A 36 4.23 -20.14 -7.66
N PHE A 37 4.21 -19.09 -6.85
CA PHE A 37 4.91 -17.83 -7.09
C PHE A 37 5.86 -17.49 -5.94
N SER A 38 6.91 -16.73 -6.26
CA SER A 38 7.80 -16.11 -5.27
C SER A 38 7.29 -14.70 -4.98
N LEU A 39 6.69 -14.50 -3.80
CA LEU A 39 5.96 -13.27 -3.48
C LEU A 39 6.79 -12.41 -2.53
N THR A 40 7.05 -11.17 -2.91
CA THR A 40 7.67 -10.15 -2.07
C THR A 40 6.62 -9.09 -1.73
N ALA A 41 6.09 -9.13 -0.51
CA ALA A 41 5.20 -8.08 -0.02
C ALA A 41 6.01 -7.02 0.73
N VAL A 42 5.69 -5.75 0.53
CA VAL A 42 6.44 -4.64 1.12
C VAL A 42 5.57 -3.79 2.01
N ASP A 43 6.19 -3.17 3.01
CA ASP A 43 5.62 -2.01 3.68
C ASP A 43 6.04 -0.77 2.85
N LEU A 44 5.09 0.01 2.35
CA LEU A 44 5.37 1.22 1.56
C LEU A 44 6.04 2.30 2.44
N PRO A 45 6.75 3.29 1.86
CA PRO A 45 7.41 4.34 2.63
C PRO A 45 6.50 5.00 3.67
N GLY A 46 7.00 5.11 4.91
CA GLY A 46 6.26 5.58 6.08
C GLY A 46 5.18 4.65 6.61
N HIS A 47 5.15 3.37 6.24
CA HIS A 47 4.21 2.36 6.75
C HIS A 47 4.96 1.18 7.36
N GLY A 48 4.31 0.44 8.25
CA GLY A 48 4.85 -0.84 8.72
C GLY A 48 6.22 -0.72 9.38
N GLY A 49 7.14 -1.59 8.94
CA GLY A 49 8.55 -1.59 9.30
C GLY A 49 9.42 -0.70 8.40
N SER A 50 8.87 -0.05 7.37
CA SER A 50 9.62 0.86 6.51
C SER A 50 9.91 2.19 7.20
N SER A 51 11.01 2.82 6.79
CA SER A 51 11.39 4.13 7.33
C SER A 51 10.32 5.21 7.06
N ASP A 52 10.20 6.18 7.97
CA ASP A 52 9.42 7.39 7.71
C ASP A 52 9.98 8.12 6.49
N SER A 53 9.09 8.52 5.58
CA SER A 53 9.45 9.17 4.33
C SER A 53 8.34 10.10 3.85
N SER A 54 8.74 11.16 3.13
CA SER A 54 7.81 12.00 2.37
C SER A 54 7.22 11.19 1.21
N TRP A 55 5.93 11.37 0.93
CA TRP A 55 5.29 10.64 -0.16
C TRP A 55 5.40 11.42 -1.47
N ARG A 56 6.31 11.01 -2.35
CA ARG A 56 6.38 11.41 -3.78
C ARG A 56 6.36 10.15 -4.64
N TRP A 57 5.56 10.14 -5.72
CA TRP A 57 5.34 8.94 -6.53
C TRP A 57 6.63 8.34 -7.09
N ASP A 58 7.49 9.18 -7.67
CA ASP A 58 8.73 8.71 -8.30
C ASP A 58 9.75 8.23 -7.26
N GLU A 59 9.88 8.91 -6.12
CA GLU A 59 10.75 8.48 -5.02
C GLU A 59 10.31 7.13 -4.45
N VAL A 60 9.00 6.89 -4.33
CA VAL A 60 8.47 5.59 -3.89
C VAL A 60 8.84 4.50 -4.91
N LEU A 61 8.76 4.78 -6.21
CA LEU A 61 9.16 3.82 -7.24
C LEU A 61 10.67 3.55 -7.18
N ASP A 62 11.50 4.58 -7.00
CA ASP A 62 12.95 4.45 -6.84
C ASP A 62 13.28 3.56 -5.62
N GLU A 63 12.59 3.76 -4.49
CA GLU A 63 12.75 2.91 -3.31
C GLU A 63 12.35 1.45 -3.57
N LEU A 64 11.29 1.20 -4.35
CA LEU A 64 10.88 -0.16 -4.72
C LEU A 64 11.88 -0.85 -5.67
N GLU A 65 12.52 -0.10 -6.57
CA GLU A 65 13.58 -0.61 -7.46
C GLU A 65 14.79 -1.13 -6.67
N THR A 66 15.07 -0.59 -5.47
CA THR A 66 16.18 -1.05 -4.61
C THR A 66 16.04 -2.48 -4.11
N LEU A 67 14.86 -3.10 -4.26
CA LEU A 67 14.63 -4.50 -3.90
C LEU A 67 15.27 -5.49 -4.88
N ASP A 68 15.73 -5.02 -6.05
CA ASP A 68 16.44 -5.81 -7.07
C ASP A 68 15.74 -7.13 -7.46
N LEU A 69 14.42 -7.05 -7.64
CA LEU A 69 13.57 -8.20 -7.96
C LEU A 69 13.67 -8.63 -9.44
N GLY A 70 14.46 -7.93 -10.26
CA GLY A 70 14.48 -8.12 -11.72
C GLY A 70 13.18 -7.59 -12.34
N ASN A 71 12.44 -8.44 -13.05
CA ASN A 71 11.19 -8.08 -13.73
C ASN A 71 9.97 -8.77 -13.08
N PRO A 72 9.55 -8.37 -11.87
CA PRO A 72 8.44 -9.01 -11.19
C PRO A 72 7.10 -8.64 -11.83
N PHE A 73 6.11 -9.51 -11.68
CA PHE A 73 4.70 -9.08 -11.74
C PHE A 73 4.42 -8.11 -10.60
N VAL A 74 3.51 -7.15 -10.78
CA VAL A 74 3.16 -6.21 -9.70
C VAL A 74 1.67 -6.25 -9.40
N VAL A 75 1.32 -6.56 -8.15
CA VAL A 75 -0.06 -6.56 -7.67
C VAL A 75 -0.20 -5.48 -6.62
N GLY A 76 -1.19 -4.61 -6.77
CA GLY A 76 -1.41 -3.52 -5.85
C GLY A 76 -2.87 -3.33 -5.49
N HIS A 77 -3.14 -3.03 -4.22
CA HIS A 77 -4.47 -2.67 -3.73
C HIS A 77 -4.57 -1.17 -3.45
N SER A 78 -5.64 -0.50 -3.90
CA SER A 78 -5.90 0.92 -3.64
C SER A 78 -4.68 1.80 -4.01
N LEU A 79 -4.03 2.46 -3.05
CA LEU A 79 -2.77 3.20 -3.24
C LEU A 79 -1.69 2.34 -3.95
N GLY A 80 -1.54 1.07 -3.57
CA GLY A 80 -0.64 0.14 -4.20
C GLY A 80 -1.03 -0.18 -5.64
N GLY A 81 -2.32 -0.19 -5.97
CA GLY A 81 -2.80 -0.39 -7.34
C GLY A 81 -2.42 0.78 -8.26
N MET A 82 -2.51 2.01 -7.73
CA MET A 82 -2.02 3.21 -8.39
C MET A 82 -0.50 3.18 -8.62
N LEU A 83 0.27 2.59 -7.70
CA LEU A 83 1.71 2.36 -7.89
C LEU A 83 1.97 1.27 -8.93
N ALA A 84 1.21 0.17 -8.94
CA ALA A 84 1.37 -0.92 -9.90
C ALA A 84 1.23 -0.42 -11.36
N VAL A 85 0.26 0.45 -11.63
CA VAL A 85 0.09 1.05 -12.97
C VAL A 85 1.29 1.95 -13.33
N ARG A 86 1.77 2.76 -12.39
CA ARG A 86 2.97 3.61 -12.62
C ARG A 86 4.22 2.79 -12.83
N TRP A 87 4.38 1.70 -12.08
CA TRP A 87 5.45 0.72 -12.26
C TRP A 87 5.44 0.18 -13.68
N GLY A 88 4.32 -0.38 -14.15
CA GLY A 88 4.24 -0.92 -15.51
C GLY A 88 4.51 0.11 -16.61
N LYS A 89 4.17 1.39 -16.40
CA LYS A 89 4.52 2.48 -17.32
C LYS A 89 6.03 2.77 -17.35
N ARG A 90 6.70 2.66 -16.20
CA ARG A 90 8.15 2.89 -16.05
C ARG A 90 8.99 1.67 -16.48
N HIS A 91 8.43 0.47 -16.33
CA HIS A 91 9.06 -0.83 -16.56
C HIS A 91 8.29 -1.60 -17.64
N PRO A 92 8.47 -1.29 -18.94
CA PRO A 92 7.80 -2.01 -20.03
C PRO A 92 8.16 -3.51 -20.09
N GLU A 93 9.25 -3.92 -19.43
CA GLU A 93 9.68 -5.31 -19.24
C GLU A 93 8.89 -6.07 -18.16
N CYS A 94 8.04 -5.37 -17.38
CA CYS A 94 7.16 -5.99 -16.39
C CYS A 94 6.22 -6.99 -17.08
N PRO A 95 6.21 -8.27 -16.67
CA PRO A 95 5.43 -9.31 -17.34
C PRO A 95 3.91 -9.14 -17.16
N GLY A 96 3.47 -8.35 -16.17
CA GLY A 96 2.08 -7.99 -15.97
C GLY A 96 1.83 -7.28 -14.64
N LEU A 97 0.76 -6.49 -14.59
CA LEU A 97 0.33 -5.80 -13.39
C LEU A 97 -1.15 -6.03 -13.10
N VAL A 98 -1.50 -6.02 -11.81
CA VAL A 98 -2.87 -6.13 -11.33
C VAL A 98 -3.18 -4.94 -10.44
N ASN A 99 -4.22 -4.20 -10.82
CA ASN A 99 -4.75 -3.10 -10.03
C ASN A 99 -6.05 -3.54 -9.34
N LEU A 100 -6.00 -3.72 -8.02
CA LEU A 100 -7.15 -4.05 -7.19
C LEU A 100 -7.70 -2.77 -6.56
N ASP A 101 -8.77 -2.23 -7.13
CA ASP A 101 -9.48 -1.05 -6.60
C ASP A 101 -8.57 0.17 -6.35
N GLY A 102 -7.45 0.27 -7.07
CA GLY A 102 -6.62 1.45 -7.13
C GLY A 102 -7.16 2.39 -8.18
N ASN A 103 -7.77 3.49 -7.75
CA ASN A 103 -8.25 4.51 -8.67
C ASN A 103 -7.07 5.18 -9.40
N GLY A 104 -6.66 4.62 -10.53
CA GLY A 104 -5.87 5.31 -11.55
C GLY A 104 -6.74 6.31 -12.31
N TRP A 105 -6.13 7.31 -12.94
CA TRP A 105 -6.87 8.18 -13.87
C TRP A 105 -7.35 7.37 -15.07
N PRO A 106 -8.53 7.70 -15.65
CA PRO A 106 -8.99 7.06 -16.87
C PRO A 106 -7.88 7.01 -17.92
N SER A 107 -7.15 8.11 -18.15
CA SER A 107 -6.02 8.15 -19.09
C SER A 107 -4.83 7.23 -18.78
N THR A 108 -4.76 6.65 -17.58
CA THR A 108 -3.73 5.65 -17.21
C THR A 108 -4.05 4.26 -17.73
N TYR A 109 -5.26 4.03 -18.24
CA TYR A 109 -5.70 2.74 -18.77
C TYR A 109 -5.88 2.80 -20.30
N PRO A 110 -5.44 1.79 -21.07
CA PRO A 110 -5.63 1.76 -22.51
C PRO A 110 -7.13 1.89 -22.90
N GLY A 111 -7.44 2.84 -23.78
CA GLY A 111 -8.80 3.03 -24.33
C GLY A 111 -9.75 3.89 -23.48
N GLN A 112 -9.29 4.44 -22.36
CA GLN A 112 -10.05 5.33 -21.49
C GLN A 112 -9.58 6.79 -21.71
N VAL A 113 -10.53 7.74 -21.76
CA VAL A 113 -10.24 9.18 -21.98
C VAL A 113 -10.39 9.98 -20.70
N ASP A 114 -9.54 10.98 -20.49
CA ASP A 114 -9.65 11.86 -19.34
C ASP A 114 -10.94 12.69 -19.38
N VAL A 115 -11.63 12.73 -18.25
CA VAL A 115 -12.72 13.66 -17.98
C VAL A 115 -12.16 14.83 -17.18
N GLU A 116 -11.72 15.87 -17.89
CA GLU A 116 -10.99 17.00 -17.33
C GLU A 116 -11.69 17.82 -16.21
N PRO A 117 -13.01 17.73 -15.90
CA PRO A 117 -13.54 18.35 -14.67
C PRO A 117 -13.26 17.54 -13.37
N ALA A 118 -12.83 16.27 -13.45
CA ALA A 118 -12.75 15.40 -12.28
C ALA A 118 -11.40 15.45 -11.53
N ARG A 119 -10.32 15.86 -12.21
CA ARG A 119 -8.95 15.67 -11.73
C ARG A 119 -8.59 16.53 -10.51
N GLU A 120 -8.87 17.83 -10.55
CA GLU A 120 -8.63 18.72 -9.40
C GLU A 120 -9.52 18.33 -8.22
N LYS A 121 -10.80 18.05 -8.47
CA LYS A 121 -11.73 17.64 -7.42
C LYS A 121 -11.32 16.31 -6.76
N LEU A 122 -10.86 15.33 -7.53
CA LEU A 122 -10.35 14.06 -7.00
C LEU A 122 -9.05 14.27 -6.21
N ASN A 123 -8.12 15.10 -6.71
CA ASN A 123 -6.91 15.44 -5.96
C ASN A 123 -7.24 16.08 -4.60
N GLU A 124 -8.19 17.01 -4.57
CA GLU A 124 -8.66 17.63 -3.31
C GLU A 124 -9.30 16.59 -2.39
N VAL A 125 -10.12 15.66 -2.91
CA VAL A 125 -10.69 14.57 -2.12
C VAL A 125 -9.59 13.68 -1.53
N PHE A 126 -8.60 13.25 -2.32
CA PHE A 126 -7.50 12.42 -1.81
C PHE A 126 -6.63 13.16 -0.80
N LYS A 127 -6.37 14.45 -1.01
CA LYS A 127 -5.64 15.29 -0.06
C LYS A 127 -6.40 15.42 1.26
N ALA A 128 -7.69 15.76 1.20
CA ALA A 128 -8.54 15.84 2.39
C ALA A 128 -8.63 14.49 3.12
N GLN A 129 -8.71 13.39 2.39
CA GLN A 129 -8.74 12.04 2.95
C GLN A 129 -7.40 11.70 3.63
N ALA A 130 -6.27 12.05 3.03
CA ALA A 130 -4.95 11.86 3.62
C ALA A 130 -4.74 12.73 4.87
N GLU A 131 -5.20 14.00 4.85
CA GLU A 131 -5.16 14.90 6.01
C GLU A 131 -6.03 14.36 7.15
N ALA A 132 -7.24 13.89 6.86
CA ALA A 132 -8.12 13.26 7.83
C ALA A 132 -7.51 11.98 8.44
N MET A 133 -6.80 11.18 7.66
CA MET A 133 -6.08 10.00 8.17
C MET A 133 -4.86 10.35 9.02
N ALA A 134 -4.25 11.52 8.82
CA ALA A 134 -3.13 12.01 9.61
C ALA A 134 -3.55 12.74 10.90
N ALA A 135 -4.81 13.19 10.97
CA ALA A 135 -5.39 13.87 12.10
C ALA A 135 -5.66 12.89 13.28
N PRO A 136 -5.73 13.39 14.53
CA PRO A 136 -6.20 12.59 15.64
C PRO A 136 -7.66 12.17 15.41
N LEU A 137 -7.97 10.93 15.75
CA LEU A 137 -9.32 10.39 15.74
C LEU A 137 -10.14 11.04 16.85
N THR A 138 -11.39 11.38 16.55
CA THR A 138 -12.35 11.68 17.61
C THR A 138 -12.78 10.37 18.29
N PRO A 139 -13.28 10.42 19.54
CA PRO A 139 -13.79 9.23 20.23
C PRO A 139 -14.84 8.47 19.41
N GLU A 140 -15.72 9.17 18.71
CA GLU A 140 -16.76 8.55 17.86
C GLU A 140 -16.15 7.81 16.67
N VAL A 141 -15.14 8.40 16.02
CA VAL A 141 -14.46 7.76 14.88
C VAL A 141 -13.61 6.58 15.34
N GLU A 142 -12.94 6.69 16.50
CA GLU A 142 -12.23 5.57 17.13
C GLU A 142 -13.19 4.41 17.39
N GLU A 143 -14.32 4.66 18.05
CA GLU A 143 -15.33 3.62 18.35
C GLU A 143 -15.91 2.99 17.08
N MET A 144 -16.25 3.81 16.08
CA MET A 144 -16.76 3.34 14.79
C MET A 144 -15.75 2.43 14.07
N LEU A 145 -14.49 2.88 13.93
CA LEU A 145 -13.42 2.10 13.29
C LEU A 145 -13.21 0.78 14.00
N VAL A 146 -13.17 0.82 15.32
CA VAL A 146 -12.95 -0.33 16.19
C VAL A 146 -14.09 -1.35 16.13
N THR A 147 -15.32 -0.89 15.88
CA THR A 147 -16.52 -1.72 15.80
C THR A 147 -16.68 -2.34 14.41
N GLN A 148 -16.52 -1.55 13.35
CA GLN A 148 -16.72 -2.02 11.97
C GLN A 148 -15.50 -2.77 11.43
N GLN A 149 -14.30 -2.43 11.89
CA GLN A 149 -13.05 -3.01 11.43
C GLN A 149 -12.17 -3.41 12.63
N PRO A 150 -12.54 -4.48 13.37
CA PRO A 150 -11.87 -4.86 14.62
C PRO A 150 -10.36 -5.08 14.46
N HIS A 151 -9.93 -5.53 13.27
CA HIS A 151 -8.53 -5.73 12.92
C HIS A 151 -7.70 -4.42 12.89
N LEU A 152 -8.33 -3.25 12.78
CA LEU A 152 -7.66 -1.94 12.84
C LEU A 152 -7.34 -1.49 14.27
N ARG A 153 -7.92 -2.12 15.31
CA ARG A 153 -7.58 -1.81 16.73
C ARG A 153 -6.06 -1.83 16.97
N ARG A 154 -5.35 -2.77 16.34
CA ARG A 154 -3.89 -2.92 16.47
C ARG A 154 -3.08 -1.75 15.89
N ASN A 155 -3.72 -0.92 15.07
CA ASN A 155 -3.10 0.23 14.41
C ASN A 155 -3.35 1.55 15.14
N LEU A 156 -4.09 1.56 16.25
CA LEU A 156 -4.31 2.77 17.03
C LEU A 156 -3.06 3.12 17.84
N VAL A 157 -2.62 4.38 17.76
CA VAL A 157 -1.50 4.91 18.55
C VAL A 157 -1.94 6.13 19.34
N ARG A 158 -1.57 6.16 20.62
CA ARG A 158 -1.84 7.30 21.50
C ARG A 158 -0.61 8.18 21.62
N ARG A 159 -0.74 9.48 21.34
CA ARG A 159 0.31 10.51 21.47
C ARG A 159 -0.30 11.75 22.10
N ASN A 160 0.32 12.28 23.16
CA ASN A 160 -0.11 13.51 23.85
C ASN A 160 -1.61 13.51 24.23
N GLY A 161 -2.15 12.36 24.66
CA GLY A 161 -3.56 12.23 25.04
C GLY A 161 -4.56 12.12 23.88
N GLN A 162 -4.09 12.10 22.63
CA GLN A 162 -4.92 11.93 21.44
C GLN A 162 -4.66 10.56 20.79
N THR A 163 -5.70 9.95 20.22
CA THR A 163 -5.58 8.71 19.44
C THR A 163 -5.39 9.06 17.97
N PHE A 164 -4.48 8.37 17.29
CA PHE A 164 -4.25 8.46 15.85
C PHE A 164 -4.39 7.07 15.27
N LEU A 165 -4.83 6.99 14.02
CA LEU A 165 -4.59 5.80 13.23
C LEU A 165 -3.12 5.83 12.80
N ARG A 166 -2.27 5.00 13.43
CA ARG A 166 -0.88 4.86 12.99
C ARG A 166 -0.92 4.36 11.55
N ARG A 167 -0.06 4.91 10.68
CA ARG A 167 0.35 4.16 9.47
C ARG A 167 0.83 2.81 9.96
N SER A 168 0.07 1.77 9.63
CA SER A 168 0.01 0.57 10.47
C SER A 168 1.39 0.00 10.74
N ALA A 169 1.87 0.06 11.98
CA ALA A 169 3.11 -0.62 12.33
C ALA A 169 2.79 -2.05 12.69
N ARG A 170 3.68 -2.96 12.29
CA ARG A 170 3.57 -4.35 12.69
C ARG A 170 3.77 -4.46 14.21
N PRO A 171 2.98 -5.26 14.93
CA PRO A 171 3.33 -5.69 16.27
C PRO A 171 4.73 -6.31 16.22
N SER A 172 5.58 -6.04 17.21
CA SER A 172 6.83 -6.79 17.34
C SER A 172 6.48 -8.27 17.48
N THR A 173 6.65 -9.05 16.43
CA THR A 173 6.71 -10.50 16.58
C THR A 173 7.96 -10.75 17.39
N SER A 174 7.78 -11.01 18.69
CA SER A 174 8.76 -11.75 19.48
C SER A 174 9.22 -12.90 18.61
N SER A 175 10.52 -12.91 18.30
CA SER A 175 11.17 -14.03 17.64
C SER A 175 10.74 -15.31 18.32
N ALA A 176 10.15 -16.22 17.55
CA ALA A 176 10.25 -17.63 17.88
C ALA A 176 11.75 -17.96 17.81
N ASN A 177 12.34 -18.18 18.98
CA ASN A 177 13.40 -19.12 19.25
C ASN A 177 13.15 -19.70 20.63
#